data_AF-A0A352XB01-F1
#
_entry.id   AF-A0A352XB01-F1
#
_cell.length_a   1.000
_cell.length_b   1.000
_cell.length_c   1.000
_cell.angle_alpha   90.00
_cell.angle_beta   90.00
_cell.angle_gamma   90.00
#
_symmetry.space_group_name_H-M   'P 1'
#
loop_
_entity.id
_entity.type
_entity.pdbx_description
1 polymer ?
#
loop_
_entity_poly.entity_id
_entity_poly.type
_entity_poly.pdbx_seq_one_letter_code
_entity_poly.pdbx_strand_id
1 'polypeptide(L)' 'MLTKIINGSNELYGVYYLVYGSLAGGDELIKAYLWAGPYPKLQTAVKKAEELKKTHQGDESFIVKKYRD' A
#
# COMPACT_ATOMS: atom_id res chain seq x y z
N MET A 1 9.29 -35.49 13.19
CA MET A 1 9.24 -34.72 11.93
C MET A 1 9.30 -33.25 12.27
N LEU A 2 10.48 -32.63 12.15
CA LEU A 2 10.68 -31.19 12.39
C LEU A 2 10.44 -30.47 11.07
N THR A 3 9.20 -30.08 10.82
CA THR A 3 8.85 -29.17 9.72
C THR A 3 9.39 -27.79 10.09
N LYS A 4 10.68 -27.57 9.83
CA LYS A 4 11.29 -26.25 9.81
C LYS A 4 10.55 -25.47 8.72
N ILE A 5 9.61 -24.60 9.13
CA ILE A 5 8.99 -23.62 8.23
C ILE A 5 10.09 -22.60 7.93
N ILE A 6 10.89 -22.93 6.93
CA ILE A 6 11.89 -22.04 6.37
C ILE A 6 11.12 -20.92 5.68
N ASN A 7 11.55 -19.68 5.90
CA ASN A 7 11.16 -18.50 5.15
C ASN A 7 9.76 -17.92 5.44
N GLY A 8 9.51 -17.60 6.71
CA GLY A 8 8.59 -16.52 7.04
C GLY A 8 9.22 -15.19 6.67
N SER A 9 9.36 -14.89 5.37
CA SER A 9 9.47 -13.50 4.95
C SER A 9 8.18 -12.86 5.44
N ASN A 10 8.26 -12.14 6.57
CA ASN A 10 7.14 -11.44 7.17
C ASN A 10 6.87 -10.21 6.30
N GLU A 11 6.54 -10.47 5.03
CA GLU A 11 6.28 -9.48 4.00
C GLU A 11 4.96 -8.84 4.38
N LEU A 12 5.09 -7.77 5.14
CA LEU A 12 3.98 -6.92 5.48
C LEU A 12 3.69 -6.04 4.26
N TYR A 13 2.44 -5.72 4.03
CA TYR A 13 1.98 -4.88 2.93
C TYR A 13 1.18 -3.71 3.50
N GLY A 14 1.49 -2.50 3.04
CA GLY A 14 0.77 -1.28 3.39
C GLY A 14 0.06 -0.71 2.17
N VAL A 15 -1.11 -0.14 2.40
CA VAL A 15 -1.78 0.74 1.45
C VAL A 15 -1.26 2.16 1.70
N TYR A 16 -0.71 2.76 0.66
CA TYR A 16 -0.20 4.12 0.68
C TYR A 16 -1.07 5.00 -0.21
N TYR A 17 -1.35 6.21 0.26
CA TYR A 17 -2.01 7.26 -0.50
C TYR A 17 -0.94 8.18 -1.08
N LEU A 18 -0.90 8.28 -2.41
CA LEU A 18 -0.02 9.19 -3.13
C LEU A 18 -0.68 10.57 -3.18
N VAL A 19 0.02 11.59 -2.71
CA VAL A 19 -0.43 12.97 -2.88
C VAL A 19 0.34 13.57 -4.04
N TYR A 20 -0.37 13.88 -5.12
CA TYR A 20 0.14 14.71 -6.21
C TYR A 20 -0.16 16.17 -5.84
N GLY A 21 0.89 16.97 -5.72
CA GLY A 21 0.77 18.40 -5.45
C GLY A 21 1.31 19.14 -6.66
N SER A 22 0.43 19.89 -7.34
CA SER A 22 0.85 20.71 -8.46
C SER A 22 1.46 22.01 -7.91
N LEU A 23 2.77 21.96 -7.60
CA LEU A 23 3.57 23.16 -7.39
C LEU A 23 4.21 23.51 -8.74
N ALA A 24 3.52 24.35 -9.51
CA ALA A 24 4.07 25.08 -10.65
C ALA A 24 4.56 24.26 -11.87
N GLY A 25 3.75 23.32 -12.35
CA GLY A 25 3.88 22.80 -13.74
C GLY A 25 4.71 21.54 -13.92
N GLY A 26 5.16 20.90 -12.84
CA GLY A 26 5.63 19.52 -12.84
C GLY A 26 4.80 18.70 -11.86
N ASP A 27 4.09 17.69 -12.36
CA ASP A 27 3.41 16.69 -11.52
C ASP A 27 4.46 15.80 -10.85
N GLU A 28 5.13 16.33 -9.81
CA GLU A 28 6.02 15.55 -8.97
C GLU A 28 5.22 14.86 -7.86
N LEU A 29 5.52 13.58 -7.67
CA LEU A 29 4.93 12.75 -6.62
C LEU A 29 5.44 13.27 -5.27
N ILE A 30 4.64 14.11 -4.60
CA ILE A 30 5.07 14.86 -3.41
C ILE A 30 5.39 13.89 -2.26
N LYS A 31 4.50 12.93 -2.01
CA LYS A 31 4.66 12.00 -0.89
C LYS A 31 3.69 10.82 -0.95
N ALA A 32 4.18 9.65 -0.55
CA ALA A 32 3.36 8.49 -0.23
C ALA A 32 3.11 8.43 1.28
N TYR A 33 1.86 8.56 1.72
CA TYR A 33 1.47 8.41 3.12
C TYR A 33 0.91 7.03 3.36
N LEU A 34 1.38 6.33 4.39
CA LEU A 34 0.75 5.08 4.80
C LEU A 34 -0.68 5.38 5.27
N TRP A 35 -1.66 4.84 4.56
CA TRP A 35 -3.07 5.03 4.87
C TRP A 35 -3.63 3.86 5.68
N ALA A 36 -3.29 2.63 5.30
CA ALA A 36 -3.79 1.44 5.97
C ALA A 36 -2.77 0.29 5.97
N GLY A 37 -2.73 -0.48 7.06
CA GLY A 37 -1.79 -1.60 7.25
C GLY A 37 -0.90 -1.38 8.47
N PRO A 38 0.15 -2.19 8.64
CA PRO A 38 0.59 -3.29 7.77
C PRO A 38 -0.32 -4.53 7.80
N TYR A 39 -0.45 -5.19 6.65
CA TYR A 39 -1.17 -6.45 6.47
C TYR A 39 -0.20 -7.59 6.16
N PRO A 40 -0.34 -8.76 6.79
CA PRO A 40 0.52 -9.92 6.53
C PRO A 40 0.20 -10.64 5.20
N LYS A 41 -0.91 -10.26 4.54
CA LYS A 41 -1.34 -10.85 3.27
C LYS A 41 -1.52 -9.76 2.23
N LEU A 42 -0.85 -9.90 1.08
CA LEU A 42 -1.00 -9.02 -0.08
C LEU A 42 -2.48 -8.85 -0.46
N GLN A 43 -3.24 -9.95 -0.52
CA GLN A 43 -4.67 -9.91 -0.88
C GLN A 43 -5.49 -9.01 0.07
N THR A 44 -5.17 -8.99 1.36
CA THR A 44 -5.86 -8.13 2.33
C THR A 44 -5.54 -6.65 2.07
N ALA A 45 -4.28 -6.33 1.77
CA ALA A 45 -3.88 -4.97 1.42
C ALA A 45 -4.52 -4.51 0.09
N VAL A 46 -4.58 -5.38 -0.92
CA VAL A 46 -5.23 -5.09 -2.22
C VAL A 46 -6.71 -4.85 -2.05
N LYS A 47 -7.41 -5.75 -1.35
CA LYS A 47 -8.84 -5.58 -1.09
C LYS A 47 -9.11 -4.27 -0.36
N LYS A 48 -8.26 -3.90 0.61
CA LYS A 48 -8.42 -2.64 1.34
C LYS A 48 -8.14 -1.43 0.44
N ALA A 49 -7.14 -1.50 -0.43
CA ALA A 49 -6.89 -0.45 -1.41
C ALA A 49 -8.08 -0.28 -2.36
N GLU A 50 -8.67 -1.36 -2.88
CA GLU A 50 -9.86 -1.28 -3.73
C GLU A 50 -11.08 -0.69 -3.00
N GLU A 51 -11.28 -1.05 -1.73
CA GLU A 51 -12.32 -0.43 -0.89
C GLU A 51 -12.08 1.08 -0.76
N LEU A 52 -10.85 1.48 -0.46
CA LEU A 52 -10.48 2.90 -0.31
C LEU A 52 -10.64 3.68 -1.61
N LYS A 53 -10.22 3.10 -2.75
CA LYS A 53 -10.48 3.66 -4.08
C LYS A 53 -11.97 3.92 -4.29
N LYS A 54 -12.83 2.94 -3.99
CA LYS A 54 -14.30 3.10 -4.11
C LYS A 54 -14.85 4.17 -3.17
N THR A 55 -14.37 4.24 -1.92
CA THR A 55 -14.81 5.25 -0.94
C THR A 55 -14.39 6.67 -1.34
N HIS A 56 -13.23 6.83 -1.95
CA HIS A 56 -12.69 8.12 -2.40
C HIS A 56 -13.03 8.42 -3.87
N GLN A 57 -14.24 8.08 -4.34
CA GLN A 57 -14.72 8.40 -5.71
C GLN A 57 -13.86 7.83 -6.86
N GLY A 58 -13.18 6.71 -6.64
CA GLY A 58 -12.30 6.09 -7.64
C GLY A 58 -10.90 6.68 -7.67
N ASP A 59 -10.48 7.43 -6.65
CA ASP A 59 -9.15 8.02 -6.56
C ASP A 59 -8.06 6.94 -6.70
N GLU A 60 -7.31 7.00 -7.80
CA GLU A 60 -6.30 6.00 -8.15
C GLU A 60 -5.01 6.13 -7.33
N SER A 61 -4.93 7.11 -6.43
CA SER A 61 -3.73 7.41 -5.65
C SER A 61 -3.46 6.39 -4.54
N PHE A 62 -4.38 5.46 -4.28
CA PHE A 62 -4.14 4.34 -3.37
C PHE A 62 -3.32 3.23 -4.05
N ILE A 63 -2.08 3.05 -3.60
CA ILE A 63 -1.17 1.99 -4.05
C ILE A 63 -0.85 1.01 -2.91
N VAL A 64 -0.62 -0.25 -3.26
CA VAL A 64 -0.14 -1.26 -2.30
C VAL A 64 1.37 -1.40 -2.47
N LYS A 65 2.13 -1.25 -1.38
CA LYS A 65 3.58 -1.49 -1.34
C LYS A 65 3.95 -2.36 -0.16
N LYS A 66 5.12 -3.03 -0.25
CA LYS A 66 5.71 -3.75 0.88
C LYS A 66 5.97 -2.76 2.02
N TYR A 67 5.56 -3.13 3.22
CA TYR A 67 5.78 -2.41 4.45
C TYR A 67 7.04 -2.99 5.09
N ARG A 68 8.10 -2.19 5.09
CA ARG A 68 9.49 -2.55 5.41
C ARG A 68 10.16 -3.42 4.33
N ASP A 69 11.31 -2.92 3.87
CA ASP A 69 12.39 -3.69 3.24
C ASP A 69 13.43 -3.98 4.34
#